data_AF-A0A091P232-F1
#
_entry.id   AF-A0A091P232-F1
#
_cell.length_a   1.000
_cell.length_b   1.000
_cell.length_c   1.000
_cell.angle_alpha   90.00
_cell.angle_beta   90.00
_cell.angle_gamma   90.00
#
_symmetry.space_group_name_H-M   'P 1'
#
loop_
_entity.id
_entity.type
_entity.pdbx_description
1 polymer ?
#
loop_
_entity_poly.entity_id
_entity_poly.type
_entity_poly.pdbx_seq_one_letter_code
_entity_poly.pdbx_strand_id
1 'polypeptide(L)'
;RNLFPANLVAAAFRTYATEYKMLLRNTTSGNVTWEKIPVGTEIEGMNILGLVLFALVLGVALKKLGQEGEDLIRFFNSFNEATMVLVSWIMWYVPIGIMFLVGSKIVEMEDIVLLVTSLGKYIFASILGHFIHGGIILPLIYFASTRQNPYRFLLGLITPLATAFATCSSSATLPSMIKCIEENNGVDKRISRFILPIGATVNMDGAAIFQCMAAVFIAQLNNVDLNPGQIFTILVTATASSVGAAGVPAGGVLTIAIILEAIGLPTNDLSLILAVDWIVDRTTTVVNVEGDALGAGILNYLNEKEKKDKEQELKEVKVEAIANNKSEGETSPLVTHKKQVSNTTSTADPESKESVL
;
A
#
# COMPACT_ATOMS: atom_id res chain seq x y z
N ARG A 1 14.03 11.97 -7.59
CA ARG A 1 15.37 11.42 -7.25
C ARG A 1 15.27 10.18 -6.36
N ASN A 2 14.44 10.17 -5.31
CA ASN A 2 14.29 9.00 -4.43
C ASN A 2 13.77 7.71 -5.09
N LEU A 3 12.96 7.79 -6.15
CA LEU A 3 12.52 6.60 -6.92
C LEU A 3 13.68 5.78 -7.52
N PHE A 4 14.75 6.45 -7.94
CA PHE A 4 15.93 5.80 -8.53
C PHE A 4 17.16 6.13 -7.67
N PRO A 5 17.43 5.35 -6.61
CA PRO A 5 18.56 5.63 -5.73
C PRO A 5 19.88 5.48 -6.50
N ALA A 6 20.83 6.37 -6.22
CA ALA A 6 22.16 6.30 -6.83
C ALA A 6 22.96 5.06 -6.39
N ASN A 7 22.67 4.55 -5.18
CA ASN A 7 23.29 3.35 -4.63
C ASN A 7 22.27 2.60 -3.76
N LEU A 8 22.09 1.30 -4.04
CA LEU A 8 21.10 0.46 -3.35
C LEU A 8 21.48 0.19 -1.89
N VAL A 9 22.79 0.03 -1.61
CA VAL A 9 23.27 -0.17 -0.24
C VAL A 9 23.04 1.09 0.58
N ALA A 10 23.37 2.26 0.02
CA ALA A 10 23.09 3.54 0.67
C ALA A 10 21.59 3.75 0.89
N ALA A 11 20.73 3.37 -0.06
CA ALA A 11 19.28 3.50 0.05
C ALA A 11 18.67 2.75 1.25
N ALA A 12 19.35 1.73 1.78
CA ALA A 12 18.92 1.00 2.97
C ALA A 12 18.98 1.84 4.26
N PHE A 13 19.79 2.91 4.29
CA PHE A 13 19.97 3.75 5.49
C PHE A 13 20.04 5.27 5.20
N ARG A 14 20.00 5.70 3.93
CA ARG A 14 20.01 7.11 3.52
C ARG A 14 18.94 7.43 2.47
N THR A 15 18.43 8.65 2.54
CA THR A 15 17.43 9.20 1.64
C THR A 15 17.91 10.53 1.07
N TYR A 16 17.54 10.83 -0.18
CA TYR A 16 17.92 12.07 -0.83
C TYR A 16 17.02 13.23 -0.38
N ALA A 17 17.63 14.33 0.03
CA ALA A 17 16.98 15.59 0.34
C ALA A 17 17.62 16.74 -0.47
N THR A 18 16.92 17.87 -0.55
CA THR A 18 17.44 19.09 -1.17
C THR A 18 17.52 20.17 -0.12
N GLU A 19 18.73 20.64 0.16
CA GLU A 19 18.98 21.79 1.01
C GLU A 19 19.24 23.02 0.14
N TYR A 20 18.93 24.21 0.67
CA TYR A 20 19.23 25.45 -0.02
C TYR A 20 20.40 26.14 0.65
N LYS A 21 21.46 26.43 -0.11
CA LYS A 21 22.59 27.23 0.34
C LYS A 21 22.49 28.62 -0.28
N MET A 22 22.68 29.64 0.55
CA MET A 22 22.79 31.03 0.10
C MET A 22 24.23 31.26 -0.36
N LEU A 23 24.42 31.41 -1.67
CA LEU A 23 25.72 31.69 -2.26
C LEU A 23 25.80 33.17 -2.64
N LEU A 24 26.95 33.76 -2.34
CA LEU A 24 27.25 35.13 -2.69
C LEU A 24 27.69 35.18 -4.15
N ARG A 25 26.87 35.76 -5.02
CA ARG A 25 27.26 35.98 -6.42
C ARG A 25 27.73 37.41 -6.60
N ASN A 26 29.02 37.56 -6.91
CA ASN A 26 29.62 38.86 -7.15
C ASN A 26 29.38 39.23 -8.61
N THR A 27 28.53 40.24 -8.86
CA THR A 27 28.30 40.75 -10.21
C THR A 27 29.44 41.70 -10.58
N THR A 28 29.85 41.75 -11.85
CA THR A 28 30.97 42.58 -12.37
C THR A 28 30.87 44.08 -12.06
N SER A 29 29.73 44.57 -11.57
CA SER A 29 29.51 45.97 -11.15
C SER A 29 29.54 46.19 -9.62
N GLY A 30 30.11 45.28 -8.83
CA GLY A 30 30.26 45.46 -7.37
C GLY A 30 28.96 45.34 -6.57
N ASN A 31 27.85 44.94 -7.23
CA ASN A 31 26.59 44.68 -6.56
C ASN A 31 26.55 43.20 -6.14
N VAL A 32 26.40 42.98 -4.84
CA VAL A 32 26.40 41.66 -4.21
C VAL A 32 24.97 41.15 -4.12
N THR A 33 24.67 40.09 -4.86
CA THR A 33 23.34 39.46 -4.82
C THR A 33 23.43 38.11 -4.12
N TRP A 34 22.52 37.88 -3.17
CA TRP A 34 22.33 36.57 -2.54
C TRP A 34 21.51 35.68 -3.47
N GLU A 35 22.09 34.58 -3.94
CA GLU A 35 21.40 33.61 -4.78
C GLU A 35 21.13 32.33 -3.97
N LYS A 36 19.88 31.90 -3.91
CA LYS A 36 19.45 30.66 -3.23
C LYS A 36 19.62 29.50 -4.21
N ILE A 37 20.64 28.66 -4.01
CA ILE A 37 20.96 27.55 -4.92
C ILE A 37 20.58 26.21 -4.25
N PRO A 38 19.83 25.33 -4.94
CA PRO A 38 19.51 24.00 -4.42
C PRO A 38 20.75 23.09 -4.48
N VAL A 39 21.09 22.48 -3.36
CA VAL A 39 22.18 21.51 -3.23
C VAL A 39 21.61 20.18 -2.77
N GLY A 40 22.00 19.10 -3.46
CA GLY A 40 21.61 17.74 -3.08
C GLY A 40 22.36 17.26 -1.86
N THR A 41 21.65 16.79 -0.84
CA THR A 41 22.23 16.16 0.34
C THR A 41 21.60 14.80 0.58
N GLU A 42 22.37 13.88 1.17
CA GLU A 42 21.83 12.61 1.67
C GLU A 42 21.60 12.77 3.17
N ILE A 43 20.37 12.54 3.61
CA ILE A 43 19.98 12.53 5.03
C ILE A 43 19.86 11.09 5.53
N GLU A 44 20.06 10.89 6.83
CA GLU A 44 19.85 9.59 7.47
C GLU A 44 18.37 9.21 7.44
N GLY A 45 18.08 7.96 7.04
CA GLY A 45 16.72 7.45 6.90
C GLY A 45 16.57 6.54 5.67
N MET A 46 15.83 5.45 5.80
CA MET A 46 15.68 4.45 4.74
C MET A 46 14.81 4.96 3.59
N ASN A 47 15.30 4.80 2.35
CA ASN A 47 14.54 5.14 1.14
C ASN A 47 13.65 3.96 0.70
N ILE A 48 12.54 3.78 1.41
CA ILE A 48 11.59 2.66 1.18
C ILE A 48 11.06 2.67 -0.25
N LEU A 49 10.66 3.85 -0.77
CA LEU A 49 10.10 3.98 -2.11
C LEU A 49 11.06 3.51 -3.21
N GLY A 50 12.34 3.89 -3.12
CA GLY A 50 13.36 3.45 -4.07
C GLY A 50 13.64 1.95 -3.99
N LEU A 51 13.66 1.39 -2.78
CA LEU A 51 13.85 -0.05 -2.56
C LEU A 51 12.67 -0.88 -3.09
N VAL A 52 11.44 -0.42 -2.88
CA VAL A 52 10.22 -1.06 -3.40
C VAL A 52 10.23 -1.05 -4.94
N LEU A 53 10.52 0.10 -5.57
CA LEU A 53 10.60 0.16 -7.02
C LEU A 53 11.67 -0.77 -7.58
N PHE A 54 12.87 -0.79 -6.97
CA PHE A 54 13.94 -1.70 -7.36
C PHE A 54 13.50 -3.16 -7.24
N ALA A 55 12.90 -3.56 -6.11
CA ALA A 55 12.43 -4.92 -5.88
C ALA A 55 11.35 -5.35 -6.90
N LEU A 56 10.46 -4.44 -7.28
CA LEU A 56 9.46 -4.67 -8.33
C LEU A 56 10.10 -4.93 -9.69
N VAL A 57 11.02 -4.06 -10.11
CA VAL A 57 11.74 -4.21 -11.39
C VAL A 57 12.56 -5.49 -11.39
N LEU A 58 13.25 -5.80 -10.29
CA LEU A 58 14.01 -7.03 -10.12
C LEU A 58 13.09 -8.26 -10.18
N GLY A 59 11.94 -8.25 -9.51
CA GLY A 59 10.97 -9.34 -9.56
C GLY A 59 10.43 -9.60 -10.96
N VAL A 60 10.14 -8.54 -11.73
CA VAL A 60 9.74 -8.66 -13.14
C VAL A 60 10.88 -9.20 -14.00
N ALA A 61 12.12 -8.76 -13.76
CA ALA A 61 13.30 -9.27 -14.46
C ALA A 61 13.50 -10.77 -14.19
N LEU A 62 13.52 -11.20 -12.93
CA LEU A 62 13.67 -12.61 -12.54
C LEU A 62 12.57 -13.48 -13.16
N LYS A 63 11.32 -13.00 -13.18
CA LYS A 63 10.21 -13.70 -13.85
C LYS A 63 10.44 -13.86 -15.36
N LYS A 64 11.03 -12.87 -16.02
CA LYS A 64 11.36 -12.93 -17.45
C LYS A 64 12.51 -13.87 -17.77
N LEU A 65 13.42 -14.12 -16.83
CA LEU A 65 14.53 -15.08 -17.00
C LEU A 65 14.04 -16.55 -17.04
N GLY A 66 12.80 -16.83 -16.65
CA GLY A 66 12.25 -18.18 -16.67
C GLY A 66 12.98 -19.10 -15.68
N GLN A 67 13.52 -20.22 -16.16
CA GLN A 67 14.19 -21.23 -15.33
C GLN A 67 15.44 -20.69 -14.61
N GLU A 68 16.22 -19.82 -15.26
CA GLU A 68 17.43 -19.24 -14.64
C GLU A 68 17.11 -18.33 -13.45
N GLY A 69 15.91 -17.74 -13.41
CA GLY A 69 15.46 -16.90 -12.31
C GLY A 69 14.88 -17.68 -11.12
N GLU A 70 14.62 -18.98 -11.27
CA GLU A 70 13.83 -19.76 -10.32
C GLU A 70 14.56 -19.95 -8.98
N ASP A 71 15.88 -20.18 -9.01
CA ASP A 71 16.70 -20.33 -7.81
C ASP A 71 16.71 -19.06 -6.95
N LEU A 72 16.85 -17.90 -7.60
CA LEU A 72 16.79 -16.59 -6.94
C LEU A 72 15.40 -16.30 -6.36
N ILE A 73 14.33 -16.61 -7.10
CA ILE A 73 12.96 -16.49 -6.59
C ILE A 73 12.77 -17.38 -5.36
N ARG A 74 13.25 -18.62 -5.39
CA ARG A 74 13.15 -19.56 -4.27
C ARG A 74 13.96 -19.10 -3.06
N PHE A 75 15.15 -18.54 -3.28
CA PHE A 75 15.96 -17.91 -2.24
C PHE A 75 15.18 -16.76 -1.56
N PHE A 76 14.68 -15.79 -2.32
CA PHE A 76 13.93 -14.65 -1.76
C PHE A 76 12.65 -15.08 -1.03
N ASN A 77 11.94 -16.09 -1.57
CA ASN A 77 10.76 -16.64 -0.90
C ASN A 77 11.11 -17.28 0.46
N SER A 78 12.19 -18.07 0.50
CA SER A 78 12.64 -18.73 1.73
C SER A 78 13.12 -17.70 2.76
N PHE A 79 13.85 -16.67 2.30
CA PHE A 79 14.28 -15.55 3.13
C PHE A 79 13.11 -14.74 3.69
N ASN A 80 12.06 -14.52 2.89
CA ASN A 80 10.85 -13.84 3.36
C ASN A 80 10.10 -14.66 4.42
N GLU A 81 9.92 -15.97 4.22
CA GLU A 81 9.28 -16.82 5.24
C GLU A 81 10.10 -16.87 6.54
N ALA A 82 11.43 -16.93 6.47
CA ALA A 82 12.29 -16.80 7.65
C ALA A 82 12.09 -15.45 8.38
N THR A 83 11.96 -14.37 7.62
CA THR A 83 11.68 -13.03 8.16
C THR A 83 10.33 -12.99 8.88
N MET A 84 9.29 -13.66 8.35
CA MET A 84 7.97 -13.73 9.01
C MET A 84 8.01 -14.50 10.34
N VAL A 85 8.89 -15.48 10.48
CA VAL A 85 9.13 -16.14 11.79
C VAL A 85 9.72 -15.15 12.80
N LEU A 86 10.69 -14.32 12.39
CA LEU A 86 11.25 -13.27 13.26
C LEU A 86 10.20 -12.25 13.68
N VAL A 87 9.35 -11.80 12.74
CA VAL A 87 8.23 -10.91 13.03
C VAL A 87 7.30 -11.52 14.07
N SER A 88 7.04 -12.82 13.98
CA SER A 88 6.22 -13.53 14.97
C SER A 88 6.78 -13.46 16.38
N TRP A 89 8.10 -13.53 16.55
CA TRP A 89 8.74 -13.38 17.86
C TRP A 89 8.65 -11.95 18.38
N ILE A 90 8.85 -10.95 17.50
CA ILE A 90 8.75 -9.53 17.87
C ILE A 90 7.32 -9.20 18.34
N MET A 91 6.29 -9.76 17.71
CA MET A 91 4.88 -9.54 18.07
C MET A 91 4.56 -9.93 19.52
N TRP A 92 5.27 -10.87 20.13
CA TRP A 92 5.12 -11.19 21.56
C TRP A 92 5.60 -10.06 22.48
N TYR A 93 6.59 -9.28 22.04
CA TYR A 93 7.14 -8.16 22.80
C TYR A 93 6.40 -6.83 22.58
N VAL A 94 5.66 -6.72 21.46
CA VAL A 94 4.93 -5.50 21.07
C VAL A 94 4.06 -4.92 22.19
N PRO A 95 3.25 -5.69 22.95
CA PRO A 95 2.40 -5.11 24.01
C PRO A 95 3.20 -4.34 25.08
N ILE A 96 4.39 -4.83 25.43
CA ILE A 96 5.28 -4.17 26.40
C ILE A 96 5.84 -2.88 25.78
N GLY A 97 6.29 -2.94 24.52
CA GLY A 97 6.78 -1.78 23.79
C GLY A 97 5.73 -0.66 23.67
N ILE A 98 4.48 -1.01 23.36
CA ILE A 98 3.35 -0.07 23.28
C ILE A 98 3.13 0.64 24.62
N MET A 99 3.16 -0.09 25.74
CA MET A 99 2.98 0.50 27.07
C MET A 99 4.02 1.60 27.35
N PHE A 100 5.29 1.34 27.06
CA PHE A 100 6.36 2.33 27.26
C PHE A 100 6.31 3.48 26.25
N LEU A 101 5.99 3.22 24.98
CA LEU A 101 5.86 4.27 23.95
C LEU A 101 4.71 5.23 24.23
N VAL A 102 3.58 4.72 24.71
CA VAL A 102 2.45 5.55 25.12
C VAL A 102 2.79 6.29 26.42
N GLY A 103 3.38 5.60 27.40
CA GLY A 103 3.77 6.18 28.69
C GLY A 103 4.78 7.32 28.56
N SER A 104 5.85 7.15 27.76
CA SER A 104 6.87 8.19 27.58
C SER A 104 6.30 9.46 26.96
N LYS A 105 5.37 9.30 26.00
CA LYS A 105 4.75 10.43 25.31
C LYS A 105 3.75 11.18 26.16
N ILE A 106 3.12 10.53 27.14
CA ILE A 106 2.30 11.22 28.15
C ILE A 106 3.18 12.04 29.10
N VAL A 107 4.37 11.55 29.45
CA VAL A 107 5.30 12.24 30.39
C VAL A 107 5.98 13.46 29.76
N GLU A 108 6.25 13.45 28.46
CA GLU A 108 6.78 14.62 27.72
C GLU A 108 5.81 15.81 27.68
N MET A 109 4.58 15.68 28.20
CA MET A 109 3.57 16.74 28.14
C MET A 109 3.68 17.71 29.32
N GLU A 110 4.11 18.93 29.06
CA GLU A 110 4.28 19.97 30.10
C GLU A 110 3.00 20.81 30.35
N ASP A 111 2.08 20.96 29.38
CA ASP A 111 0.85 21.76 29.58
C ASP A 111 -0.35 21.36 28.70
N ILE A 112 -1.26 20.54 29.26
CA ILE A 112 -2.49 20.08 28.58
C ILE A 112 -3.54 21.21 28.46
N VAL A 113 -3.56 22.16 29.40
CA VAL A 113 -4.66 23.13 29.54
C VAL A 113 -4.61 24.21 28.45
N LEU A 114 -3.42 24.74 28.12
CA LEU A 114 -3.23 25.76 27.09
C LEU A 114 -3.45 25.21 25.66
N LEU A 115 -3.07 23.94 25.46
CA LEU A 115 -3.18 23.21 24.20
C LEU A 115 -4.65 22.93 23.85
N VAL A 116 -5.48 22.64 24.85
CA VAL A 116 -6.92 22.36 24.69
C VAL A 116 -7.74 23.63 24.43
N THR A 117 -7.42 24.78 25.04
CA THR A 117 -8.20 26.02 24.86
C THR A 117 -8.05 26.66 23.48
N SER A 118 -6.84 26.60 22.89
CA SER A 118 -6.56 27.27 21.60
C SER A 118 -6.55 26.33 20.40
N LEU A 119 -6.13 25.06 20.56
CA LEU A 119 -6.01 24.08 19.47
C LEU A 119 -6.97 22.89 19.61
N GLY A 120 -7.75 22.80 20.70
CA GLY A 120 -8.66 21.67 20.93
C GLY A 120 -9.69 21.48 19.81
N LYS A 121 -10.19 22.57 19.21
CA LYS A 121 -11.11 22.49 18.05
C LYS A 121 -10.45 21.87 16.83
N TYR A 122 -9.18 22.20 16.56
CA TYR A 122 -8.41 21.63 15.47
C TYR A 122 -8.16 20.13 15.70
N ILE A 123 -7.69 19.75 16.89
CA ILE A 123 -7.44 18.35 17.25
C ILE A 123 -8.73 17.53 17.11
N PHE A 124 -9.83 18.03 17.67
CA PHE A 124 -11.12 17.38 17.59
C PHE A 124 -11.59 17.21 16.13
N ALA A 125 -11.48 18.26 15.32
CA ALA A 125 -11.90 18.21 13.93
C ALA A 125 -11.04 17.24 13.09
N SER A 126 -9.72 17.20 13.31
CA SER A 126 -8.84 16.24 12.64
C SER A 126 -9.15 14.80 13.03
N ILE A 127 -9.26 14.50 14.33
CA ILE A 127 -9.60 13.15 14.82
C ILE A 127 -10.98 12.73 14.32
N LEU A 128 -11.96 13.65 14.30
CA LEU A 128 -13.28 13.39 13.74
C LEU A 128 -13.20 13.09 12.24
N GLY A 129 -12.40 13.83 11.48
CA GLY A 129 -12.14 13.56 10.07
C GLY A 129 -11.56 12.17 9.83
N HIS A 130 -10.55 11.78 10.62
CA HIS A 130 -9.98 10.43 10.59
C HIS A 130 -11.00 9.36 10.94
N PHE A 131 -11.82 9.58 11.97
CA PHE A 131 -12.85 8.63 12.39
C PHE A 131 -13.97 8.48 11.35
N ILE A 132 -14.40 9.57 10.71
CA ILE A 132 -15.38 9.51 9.62
C ILE A 132 -14.79 8.75 8.43
N HIS A 133 -13.54 9.04 8.06
CA HIS A 133 -12.92 8.39 6.92
C HIS A 133 -12.63 6.89 7.17
N GLY A 134 -11.91 6.56 8.25
CA GLY A 134 -11.58 5.18 8.62
C GLY A 134 -12.76 4.38 9.14
N GLY A 135 -13.65 4.98 9.94
CA GLY A 135 -14.77 4.27 10.55
C GLY A 135 -16.01 4.13 9.66
N ILE A 136 -16.18 4.99 8.64
CA ILE A 136 -17.38 5.02 7.80
C ILE A 136 -17.03 4.92 6.31
N ILE A 137 -16.20 5.82 5.77
CA ILE A 137 -15.96 5.90 4.31
C ILE A 137 -15.24 4.66 3.79
N LEU A 138 -14.09 4.30 4.38
CA LEU A 138 -13.31 3.14 3.95
C LEU A 138 -14.10 1.81 4.12
N PRO A 139 -14.77 1.55 5.26
CA PRO A 139 -15.67 0.41 5.42
C PRO A 139 -16.82 0.38 4.41
N LEU A 140 -17.39 1.55 4.07
CA LEU A 140 -18.45 1.65 3.07
C LEU A 140 -17.94 1.28 1.67
N ILE A 141 -16.74 1.76 1.29
CA ILE A 141 -16.10 1.39 0.02
C ILE A 141 -15.82 -0.12 -0.02
N TYR A 142 -15.32 -0.69 1.08
CA TYR A 142 -15.10 -2.12 1.20
C TYR A 142 -16.40 -2.91 1.06
N PHE A 143 -17.46 -2.49 1.75
CA PHE A 143 -18.78 -3.14 1.69
C PHE A 143 -19.40 -3.02 0.28
N ALA A 144 -19.31 -1.86 -0.36
CA ALA A 144 -19.81 -1.65 -1.70
C ALA A 144 -19.12 -2.58 -2.73
N SER A 145 -17.82 -2.81 -2.55
CA SER A 145 -17.01 -3.60 -3.48
C SER A 145 -17.11 -5.11 -3.22
N THR A 146 -17.03 -5.54 -1.96
CA THR A 146 -16.95 -6.96 -1.58
C THR A 146 -18.29 -7.55 -1.14
N ARG A 147 -19.25 -6.71 -0.74
CA ARG A 147 -20.51 -7.07 -0.06
C ARG A 147 -20.31 -7.92 1.21
N GLN A 148 -19.13 -7.84 1.82
CA GLN A 148 -18.81 -8.51 3.07
C GLN A 148 -18.76 -7.50 4.22
N ASN A 149 -18.94 -7.97 5.46
CA ASN A 149 -18.89 -7.10 6.64
C ASN A 149 -17.46 -6.57 6.87
N PRO A 150 -17.20 -5.26 6.70
CA PRO A 150 -15.87 -4.67 6.87
C PRO A 150 -15.37 -4.73 8.30
N TYR A 151 -16.24 -4.64 9.30
CA TYR A 151 -15.82 -4.64 10.70
C TYR A 151 -15.27 -6.00 11.15
N ARG A 152 -15.74 -7.10 10.56
CA ARG A 152 -15.13 -8.43 10.79
C ARG A 152 -13.71 -8.49 10.26
N PHE A 153 -13.45 -7.82 9.14
CA PHE A 153 -12.12 -7.69 8.57
C PHE A 153 -11.22 -6.82 9.48
N LEU A 154 -11.71 -5.69 9.97
CA LEU A 154 -10.97 -4.81 10.88
C LEU A 154 -10.66 -5.46 12.24
N LEU A 155 -11.56 -6.29 12.77
CA LEU A 155 -11.32 -7.03 14.02
C LEU A 155 -10.09 -7.95 13.93
N GLY A 156 -9.80 -8.53 12.76
CA GLY A 156 -8.59 -9.32 12.53
C GLY A 156 -7.30 -8.49 12.48
N LEU A 157 -7.40 -7.16 12.47
CA LEU A 157 -6.30 -6.22 12.34
C LEU A 157 -6.08 -5.34 13.58
N ILE A 158 -6.74 -5.64 14.71
CA ILE A 158 -6.60 -4.84 15.94
C ILE A 158 -5.13 -4.68 16.36
N THR A 159 -4.33 -5.74 16.28
CA THR A 159 -2.93 -5.72 16.71
C THR A 159 -2.06 -4.78 15.87
N PRO A 160 -2.03 -4.86 14.53
CA PRO A 160 -1.28 -3.90 13.71
C PRO A 160 -1.85 -2.47 13.82
N LEU A 161 -3.17 -2.28 13.95
CA LEU A 161 -3.76 -0.95 14.16
C LEU A 161 -3.33 -0.33 15.50
N ALA A 162 -3.32 -1.11 16.59
CA ALA A 162 -2.83 -0.67 17.89
C ALA A 162 -1.32 -0.38 17.86
N THR A 163 -0.55 -1.19 17.12
CA THR A 163 0.88 -0.96 16.91
C THR A 163 1.09 0.36 16.15
N ALA A 164 0.29 0.64 15.12
CA ALA A 164 0.38 1.86 14.33
C ALA A 164 0.08 3.10 15.16
N PHE A 165 -0.94 3.01 16.01
CA PHE A 165 -1.25 4.05 16.99
C PHE A 165 -0.10 4.29 17.97
N ALA A 166 0.60 3.24 18.39
CA ALA A 166 1.68 3.36 19.37
C ALA A 166 3.00 3.87 18.76
N THR A 167 3.35 3.41 17.56
CA THR A 167 4.62 3.73 16.89
C THR A 167 4.57 4.99 16.05
N CYS A 168 3.39 5.45 15.63
CA CYS A 168 3.20 6.56 14.68
C CYS A 168 3.96 6.34 13.35
N SER A 169 4.11 5.08 12.93
CA SER A 169 4.81 4.76 11.69
C SER A 169 4.16 3.59 10.95
N SER A 170 3.65 3.86 9.75
CA SER A 170 3.10 2.85 8.84
C SER A 170 4.16 1.81 8.47
N SER A 171 5.40 2.26 8.19
CA SER A 171 6.53 1.40 7.84
C SER A 171 6.91 0.43 8.96
N ALA A 172 6.88 0.89 10.22
CA ALA A 172 7.18 0.05 11.37
C ALA A 172 6.12 -1.05 11.60
N THR A 173 4.88 -0.81 11.17
CA THR A 173 3.78 -1.77 11.33
C THR A 173 3.63 -2.77 10.18
N LEU A 174 4.26 -2.49 9.05
CA LEU A 174 4.12 -3.27 7.82
C LEU A 174 4.31 -4.79 8.03
N PRO A 175 5.34 -5.27 8.77
CA PRO A 175 5.50 -6.70 8.97
C PRO A 175 4.37 -7.33 9.79
N SER A 176 3.89 -6.61 10.81
CA SER A 176 2.74 -7.03 11.63
C SER A 176 1.46 -7.07 10.80
N MET A 177 1.25 -6.07 9.94
CA MET A 177 0.10 -5.99 9.05
C MET A 177 0.07 -7.15 8.05
N ILE A 178 1.20 -7.45 7.39
CA ILE A 178 1.32 -8.58 6.46
C ILE A 178 0.98 -9.90 7.17
N LYS A 179 1.47 -10.09 8.41
CA LYS A 179 1.17 -11.31 9.17
C LYS A 179 -0.32 -11.43 9.48
N CYS A 180 -0.92 -10.41 10.08
CA CYS A 180 -2.33 -10.47 10.49
C CYS A 180 -3.28 -10.57 9.30
N ILE A 181 -3.01 -9.91 8.17
CA ILE A 181 -3.87 -10.00 7.00
C ILE A 181 -3.83 -11.39 6.35
N GLU A 182 -2.66 -12.04 6.33
CA GLU A 182 -2.46 -13.39 5.80
C GLU A 182 -3.09 -14.45 6.72
N GLU A 183 -2.87 -14.35 8.04
CA GLU A 183 -3.29 -15.35 9.02
C GLU A 183 -4.75 -15.19 9.49
N ASN A 184 -5.18 -13.97 9.82
CA ASN A 184 -6.49 -13.74 10.42
C ASN A 184 -7.57 -13.51 9.35
N ASN A 185 -7.22 -12.83 8.27
CA ASN A 185 -8.17 -12.42 7.24
C ASN A 185 -8.09 -13.28 5.96
N GLY A 186 -7.06 -14.14 5.85
CA GLY A 186 -6.92 -15.11 4.76
C GLY A 186 -6.65 -14.50 3.38
N VAL A 187 -6.07 -13.30 3.33
CA VAL A 187 -5.70 -12.65 2.05
C VAL A 187 -4.53 -13.38 1.40
N ASP A 188 -4.57 -13.57 0.07
CA ASP A 188 -3.51 -14.25 -0.68
C ASP A 188 -2.15 -13.54 -0.48
N LYS A 189 -1.13 -14.32 -0.09
CA LYS A 189 0.24 -13.85 0.15
C LYS A 189 0.82 -13.03 -1.01
N ARG A 190 0.43 -13.32 -2.25
CA ARG A 190 0.89 -12.59 -3.44
C ARG A 190 0.33 -11.17 -3.49
N ILE A 191 -0.88 -10.96 -2.97
CA ILE A 191 -1.55 -9.66 -2.95
C ILE A 191 -1.05 -8.85 -1.77
N SER A 192 -1.05 -9.43 -0.56
CA SER A 192 -0.60 -8.75 0.67
C SER A 192 0.85 -8.25 0.54
N ARG A 193 1.77 -9.09 0.07
CA ARG A 193 3.20 -8.76 -0.05
C ARG A 193 3.52 -7.81 -1.19
N PHE A 194 2.57 -7.59 -2.11
CA PHE A 194 2.72 -6.64 -3.20
C PHE A 194 2.09 -5.28 -2.84
N ILE A 195 0.85 -5.29 -2.37
CA ILE A 195 0.07 -4.06 -2.13
C ILE A 195 0.52 -3.35 -0.86
N LEU A 196 0.71 -4.05 0.25
CA LEU A 196 0.98 -3.39 1.55
C LEU A 196 2.30 -2.60 1.56
N PRO A 197 3.43 -3.08 1.01
CA PRO A 197 4.66 -2.29 0.97
C PRO A 197 4.57 -1.05 0.08
N ILE A 198 3.79 -1.12 -1.01
CA ILE A 198 3.55 0.03 -1.88
C ILE A 198 2.62 1.02 -1.16
N GLY A 199 1.52 0.51 -0.57
CA GLY A 199 0.52 1.28 0.18
C GLY A 199 1.15 2.10 1.31
N ALA A 200 2.04 1.49 2.10
CA ALA A 200 2.70 2.14 3.23
C ALA A 200 3.51 3.41 2.87
N THR A 201 3.78 3.64 1.59
CA THR A 201 4.43 4.86 1.08
C THR A 201 3.54 5.71 0.20
N VAL A 202 2.65 5.12 -0.60
CA VAL A 202 1.86 5.83 -1.60
C VAL A 202 0.48 6.23 -1.08
N ASN A 203 -0.16 5.37 -0.29
CA ASN A 203 -1.54 5.53 0.15
C ASN A 203 -1.59 6.11 1.56
N MET A 204 -1.53 7.44 1.65
CA MET A 204 -1.55 8.16 2.93
C MET A 204 -2.78 9.05 3.08
N ASP A 205 -3.96 8.43 3.17
CA ASP A 205 -5.25 9.12 3.32
C ASP A 205 -5.32 10.00 4.58
N GLY A 206 -4.85 9.47 5.71
CA GLY A 206 -4.78 10.20 6.98
C GLY A 206 -3.88 11.44 6.88
N ALA A 207 -2.77 11.35 6.13
CA ALA A 207 -1.86 12.48 5.93
C ALA A 207 -2.51 13.55 5.04
N ALA A 208 -3.24 13.16 4.00
CA ALA A 208 -3.98 14.09 3.16
C ALA A 208 -5.06 14.83 3.95
N ILE A 209 -5.81 14.13 4.82
CA ILE A 209 -6.80 14.73 5.72
C ILE A 209 -6.12 15.71 6.68
N PHE A 210 -5.04 15.28 7.33
CA PHE A 210 -4.27 16.09 8.26
C PHE A 210 -3.75 17.39 7.62
N GLN A 211 -3.13 17.27 6.45
CA GLN A 211 -2.61 18.42 5.69
C GLN A 211 -3.72 19.41 5.29
N CYS A 212 -4.87 18.90 4.80
CA CYS A 212 -6.02 19.75 4.46
C CYS A 212 -6.55 20.48 5.70
N MET A 213 -6.73 19.76 6.81
CA MET A 213 -7.24 20.33 8.05
C MET A 213 -6.29 21.39 8.62
N ALA A 214 -4.99 21.13 8.60
CA ALA A 214 -3.97 22.06 9.08
C ALA A 214 -3.92 23.34 8.22
N ALA A 215 -3.96 23.22 6.89
CA ALA A 215 -3.96 24.37 6.00
C ALA A 215 -5.18 25.29 6.19
N VAL A 216 -6.37 24.70 6.31
CA VAL A 216 -7.61 25.44 6.57
C VAL A 216 -7.59 26.09 7.95
N PHE A 217 -7.09 25.38 8.96
CA PHE A 217 -6.96 25.92 10.31
C PHE A 217 -6.00 27.13 10.36
N ILE A 218 -4.85 27.06 9.70
CA ILE A 218 -3.90 28.18 9.63
C ILE A 218 -4.49 29.38 8.89
N ALA A 219 -5.27 29.15 7.83
CA ALA A 219 -6.00 30.22 7.14
C ALA A 219 -6.97 30.93 8.09
N GLN A 220 -7.75 30.17 8.87
CA GLN A 220 -8.69 30.70 9.85
C GLN A 220 -7.98 31.43 10.99
N LEU A 221 -6.84 30.93 11.47
CA LEU A 221 -6.04 31.62 12.50
C LEU A 221 -5.56 32.99 12.03
N ASN A 222 -5.20 33.11 10.74
CA ASN A 222 -4.75 34.37 10.15
C ASN A 222 -5.91 35.26 9.68
N ASN A 223 -7.17 34.88 9.94
CA ASN A 223 -8.37 35.56 9.45
C ASN A 223 -8.36 35.75 7.92
N VAL A 224 -7.83 34.76 7.20
CA VAL A 224 -7.82 34.75 5.73
C VAL A 224 -8.98 33.89 5.24
N ASP A 225 -9.89 34.50 4.50
CA ASP A 225 -10.96 33.78 3.81
C ASP A 225 -10.41 33.06 2.58
N LEU A 226 -10.56 31.73 2.57
CA LEU A 226 -10.12 30.90 1.44
C LEU A 226 -11.11 31.00 0.28
N ASN A 227 -10.61 31.42 -0.89
CA ASN A 227 -11.37 31.34 -2.13
C ASN A 227 -11.53 29.87 -2.57
N PRO A 228 -12.65 29.47 -3.21
CA PRO A 228 -12.77 28.18 -3.90
C PRO A 228 -11.54 27.71 -4.68
N GLY A 229 -10.83 28.62 -5.35
CA GLY A 229 -9.57 28.30 -6.05
C GLY A 229 -8.47 27.82 -5.11
N GLN A 230 -8.28 28.48 -3.95
CA GLN A 230 -7.31 28.06 -2.94
C GLN A 230 -7.70 26.75 -2.27
N ILE A 231 -9.00 26.52 -2.04
CA ILE A 231 -9.49 25.23 -1.51
C ILE A 231 -9.16 24.09 -2.49
N PHE A 232 -9.37 24.31 -3.78
CA PHE A 232 -8.99 23.33 -4.81
C PHE A 232 -7.48 23.09 -4.85
N THR A 233 -6.67 24.16 -4.74
CA THR A 233 -5.21 24.05 -4.65
C THR A 233 -4.79 23.23 -3.43
N ILE A 234 -5.36 23.48 -2.24
CA ILE A 234 -5.11 22.70 -1.02
C ILE A 234 -5.40 21.22 -1.27
N LEU A 235 -6.57 20.90 -1.83
CA LEU A 235 -6.96 19.51 -2.10
C LEU A 235 -5.94 18.80 -3.00
N VAL A 236 -5.62 19.38 -4.16
CA VAL A 236 -4.71 18.76 -5.13
C VAL A 236 -3.30 18.64 -4.57
N THR A 237 -2.81 19.69 -3.90
CA THR A 237 -1.45 19.70 -3.33
C THR A 237 -1.31 18.75 -2.15
N ALA A 238 -2.31 18.65 -1.27
CA ALA A 238 -2.33 17.68 -0.18
C ALA A 238 -2.35 16.24 -0.70
N THR A 239 -3.22 15.92 -1.67
CA THR A 239 -3.26 14.58 -2.28
C THR A 239 -1.95 14.24 -2.98
N ALA A 240 -1.35 15.18 -3.71
CA ALA A 240 -0.05 14.95 -4.35
C ALA A 240 1.08 14.80 -3.31
N SER A 241 1.02 15.57 -2.23
CA SER A 241 2.03 15.57 -1.19
C SER A 241 1.95 14.37 -0.26
N SER A 242 0.77 13.79 -0.05
CA SER A 242 0.60 12.61 0.81
C SER A 242 1.32 11.39 0.24
N VAL A 243 1.35 11.23 -1.10
CA VAL A 243 2.14 10.20 -1.80
C VAL A 243 3.65 10.37 -1.59
N GLY A 244 4.10 11.61 -1.35
CA GLY A 244 5.50 11.95 -1.14
C GLY A 244 5.94 11.92 0.34
N ALA A 245 5.00 11.79 1.27
CA ALA A 245 5.32 11.71 2.69
C ALA A 245 5.91 10.33 3.01
N ALA A 246 7.10 10.30 3.58
CA ALA A 246 7.68 9.05 4.05
C ALA A 246 6.91 8.55 5.26
N GLY A 247 6.74 7.23 5.43
CA GLY A 247 6.06 6.60 6.58
C GLY A 247 6.85 6.67 7.88
N VAL A 248 7.44 7.84 8.16
CA VAL A 248 8.29 8.20 9.29
C VAL A 248 7.51 9.17 10.18
N PRO A 249 7.61 9.06 11.52
CA PRO A 249 6.89 9.96 12.43
C PRO A 249 7.15 11.44 12.13
N ALA A 250 6.12 12.27 12.29
CA ALA A 250 6.15 13.72 12.04
C ALA A 250 6.52 14.16 10.60
N GLY A 251 6.60 13.22 9.63
CA GLY A 251 6.90 13.54 8.22
C GLY A 251 5.84 14.42 7.54
N GLY A 252 4.59 14.36 8.03
CA GLY A 252 3.47 15.15 7.50
C GLY A 252 3.58 16.65 7.74
N VAL A 253 4.33 17.10 8.76
CA VAL A 253 4.43 18.53 9.08
C VAL A 253 5.28 19.29 8.07
N LEU A 254 6.36 18.69 7.57
CA LEU A 254 7.23 19.30 6.58
C LEU A 254 6.50 19.60 5.27
N THR A 255 5.56 18.74 4.89
CA THR A 255 4.80 18.84 3.65
C THR A 255 3.70 19.89 3.70
N ILE A 256 3.21 20.26 4.90
CA ILE A 256 2.26 21.37 5.08
C ILE A 256 2.87 22.70 4.62
N ALA A 257 4.17 22.94 4.86
CA ALA A 257 4.82 24.18 4.45
C ALA A 257 4.70 24.43 2.93
N ILE A 258 4.81 23.37 2.12
CA ILE A 258 4.65 23.43 0.66
C ILE A 258 3.23 23.85 0.28
N ILE A 259 2.22 23.34 1.00
CA ILE A 259 0.81 23.64 0.76
C ILE A 259 0.51 25.10 1.12
N LEU A 260 1.00 25.58 2.27
CA LEU A 260 0.82 26.96 2.71
C LEU A 260 1.48 27.95 1.74
N GLU A 261 2.69 27.65 1.28
CA GLU A 261 3.37 28.48 0.28
C GLU A 261 2.61 28.52 -1.05
N ALA A 262 2.03 27.40 -1.48
CA ALA A 262 1.24 27.31 -2.70
C ALA A 262 -0.05 28.17 -2.69
N ILE A 263 -0.61 28.44 -1.51
CA ILE A 263 -1.80 29.31 -1.34
C ILE A 263 -1.46 30.71 -0.81
N GLY A 264 -0.17 31.01 -0.59
CA GLY A 264 0.31 32.32 -0.14
C GLY A 264 0.11 32.61 1.34
N LEU A 265 0.00 31.58 2.19
CA LEU A 265 -0.12 31.74 3.65
C LEU A 265 1.24 31.71 4.36
N PRO A 266 1.38 32.44 5.48
CA PRO A 266 2.61 32.44 6.27
C PRO A 266 2.85 31.06 6.91
N THR A 267 4.10 30.59 6.86
CA THR A 267 4.51 29.30 7.46
C THR A 267 4.90 29.40 8.94
N ASN A 268 4.86 30.60 9.53
CA ASN A 268 5.28 30.85 10.91
C ASN A 268 4.42 30.07 11.93
N ASP A 269 3.16 29.85 11.59
CA ASP A 269 2.18 29.15 12.43
C ASP A 269 2.29 27.61 12.36
N LEU A 270 3.22 27.08 11.55
CA LEU A 270 3.49 25.64 11.47
C LEU A 270 3.99 25.09 12.82
N SER A 271 4.66 25.93 13.61
CA SER A 271 5.11 25.60 14.97
C SER A 271 3.96 25.19 15.90
N LEU A 272 2.77 25.77 15.70
CA LEU A 272 1.56 25.44 16.46
C LEU A 272 1.05 24.04 16.10
N ILE A 273 1.09 23.67 14.81
CA ILE A 273 0.70 22.33 14.36
C ILE A 273 1.68 21.28 14.90
N LEU A 274 2.99 21.56 14.85
CA LEU A 274 4.03 20.65 15.33
C LEU A 274 3.85 20.32 16.83
N ALA A 275 3.41 21.30 17.64
CA ALA A 275 3.16 21.10 19.07
C ALA A 275 2.03 20.11 19.37
N VAL A 276 1.08 19.95 18.45
CA VAL A 276 -0.08 19.04 18.59
C VAL A 276 -0.02 17.82 17.67
N ASP A 277 1.00 17.76 16.80
CA ASP A 277 1.15 16.70 15.81
C ASP A 277 1.20 15.32 16.48
N TRP A 278 1.84 15.22 17.65
CA TRP A 278 1.97 13.95 18.36
C TRP A 278 0.62 13.23 18.56
N ILE A 279 -0.49 13.91 18.89
CA ILE A 279 -1.78 13.22 19.07
C ILE A 279 -2.45 12.90 17.74
N VAL A 280 -2.34 13.79 16.75
CA VAL A 280 -3.02 13.68 15.45
C VAL A 280 -2.29 12.71 14.50
N ASP A 281 -0.98 12.60 14.60
CA ASP A 281 -0.14 11.70 13.79
C ASP A 281 -0.46 10.22 14.10
N ARG A 282 -0.88 9.92 15.34
CA ARG A 282 -1.32 8.58 15.75
C ARG A 282 -2.57 8.14 15.01
N THR A 283 -3.61 8.97 14.97
CA THR A 283 -4.85 8.65 14.24
C THR A 283 -4.64 8.69 12.74
N THR A 284 -3.77 9.59 12.26
CA THR A 284 -3.31 9.64 10.87
C THR A 284 -2.69 8.31 10.43
N THR A 285 -1.74 7.79 11.20
CA THR A 285 -1.04 6.53 10.90
C THR A 285 -2.02 5.36 10.85
N VAL A 286 -2.97 5.29 11.80
CA VAL A 286 -4.00 4.23 11.84
C VAL A 286 -4.83 4.22 10.57
N VAL A 287 -5.31 5.38 10.11
CA VAL A 287 -6.12 5.46 8.88
C VAL A 287 -5.31 5.09 7.64
N ASN A 288 -4.03 5.48 7.56
CA ASN A 288 -3.15 5.09 6.45
C ASN A 288 -3.03 3.56 6.34
N VAL A 289 -2.69 2.89 7.45
CA VAL A 289 -2.50 1.43 7.44
C VAL A 289 -3.83 0.68 7.27
N GLU A 290 -4.93 1.25 7.74
CA GLU A 290 -6.29 0.70 7.54
C GLU A 290 -6.68 0.73 6.06
N GLY A 291 -6.43 1.85 5.36
CA GLY A 291 -6.68 1.99 3.93
C GLY A 291 -5.93 0.94 3.11
N ASP A 292 -4.65 0.70 3.43
CA ASP A 292 -3.83 -0.31 2.77
C ASP A 292 -4.39 -1.72 2.94
N ALA A 293 -4.82 -2.05 4.17
CA ALA A 293 -5.34 -3.36 4.49
C ALA A 293 -6.69 -3.62 3.81
N LEU A 294 -7.60 -2.63 3.83
CA LEU A 294 -8.89 -2.73 3.14
C LEU A 294 -8.70 -2.80 1.62
N GLY A 295 -7.75 -2.05 1.06
CA GLY A 295 -7.38 -2.13 -0.35
C GLY A 295 -6.89 -3.52 -0.76
N ALA A 296 -6.03 -4.15 0.07
CA ALA A 296 -5.59 -5.52 -0.14
C ALA A 296 -6.76 -6.53 -0.10
N GLY A 297 -7.70 -6.35 0.84
CA GLY A 297 -8.91 -7.17 0.93
C GLY A 297 -9.85 -7.04 -0.27
N ILE A 298 -10.08 -5.81 -0.75
CA ILE A 298 -10.88 -5.54 -1.96
C ILE A 298 -10.23 -6.21 -3.18
N LEU A 299 -8.91 -6.04 -3.36
CA LEU A 299 -8.22 -6.62 -4.50
C LEU A 299 -8.22 -8.16 -4.47
N ASN A 300 -8.11 -8.75 -3.27
CA ASN A 300 -8.24 -10.20 -3.10
C ASN A 300 -9.61 -10.70 -3.57
N TYR A 301 -10.69 -10.04 -3.13
CA TYR A 301 -12.04 -10.39 -3.56
C TYR A 301 -12.24 -10.26 -5.07
N LEU A 302 -11.75 -9.17 -5.67
CA LEU A 302 -11.87 -8.97 -7.13
C LEU A 302 -11.10 -10.03 -7.93
N ASN A 303 -9.90 -10.39 -7.49
CA ASN A 303 -9.09 -11.44 -8.14
C ASN A 303 -9.73 -12.83 -8.00
N GLU A 304 -10.28 -13.16 -6.82
CA GLU A 304 -11.02 -14.41 -6.64
C GLU A 304 -12.28 -14.50 -7.51
N LYS A 305 -12.99 -13.38 -7.66
CA LYS A 305 -14.15 -13.29 -8.54
C LYS A 305 -13.75 -13.52 -10.00
N GLU A 306 -12.71 -12.83 -10.48
CA GLU A 306 -12.21 -12.99 -11.85
C GLU A 306 -11.74 -14.43 -12.14
N LYS A 307 -11.09 -15.09 -11.17
CA LYS A 307 -10.71 -16.51 -11.30
C LYS A 307 -11.93 -17.42 -11.45
N LYS A 308 -12.96 -17.22 -10.61
CA LYS A 308 -14.21 -18.00 -10.68
C LYS A 308 -14.93 -17.80 -12.00
N ASP A 309 -14.99 -16.56 -12.48
CA ASP A 309 -15.62 -16.23 -13.76
C ASP A 309 -14.87 -16.92 -14.92
N LYS A 310 -13.53 -16.87 -14.95
CA LYS A 310 -12.71 -17.58 -15.96
C LYS A 310 -12.84 -19.11 -15.90
N GLU A 311 -12.89 -19.68 -14.70
CA GLU A 311 -13.10 -21.12 -14.54
C GLU A 311 -14.48 -21.56 -15.03
N GLN A 312 -15.48 -20.70 -14.91
CA GLN A 312 -16.83 -20.95 -15.39
C GLN A 312 -16.89 -20.87 -16.93
N GLU A 313 -16.27 -19.86 -17.54
CA GLU A 313 -16.11 -19.76 -19.00
C GLU A 313 -15.38 -20.99 -19.59
N LEU A 314 -14.29 -21.43 -18.96
CA LEU A 314 -13.56 -22.63 -19.39
C LEU A 314 -14.40 -23.91 -19.29
N LYS A 315 -15.30 -24.01 -18.29
CA LYS A 315 -16.22 -25.14 -18.15
C LYS A 315 -17.31 -25.09 -19.23
N GLU A 316 -17.88 -23.91 -19.51
CA GLU A 316 -18.90 -23.73 -20.55
C GLU A 316 -18.35 -24.06 -21.94
N VAL A 317 -17.17 -23.54 -22.31
CA VAL A 317 -16.50 -23.88 -23.59
C VAL A 317 -16.20 -25.38 -23.71
N LYS A 318 -15.79 -26.03 -22.60
CA LYS A 318 -15.55 -27.48 -22.60
C LYS A 318 -16.84 -28.28 -22.77
N VAL A 319 -17.97 -27.82 -22.24
CA VAL A 319 -19.29 -28.46 -22.41
C VAL A 319 -19.77 -28.30 -23.85
N GLU A 320 -19.64 -27.11 -24.45
CA GLU A 320 -19.99 -26.87 -25.86
C GLU A 320 -19.15 -27.71 -26.83
N ALA A 321 -17.84 -27.81 -26.60
CA ALA A 321 -16.96 -28.65 -27.42
C ALA A 321 -17.27 -30.16 -27.32
N ILE A 322 -17.82 -30.62 -26.19
CA ILE A 322 -18.24 -32.02 -26.01
C ILE A 322 -19.62 -32.27 -26.62
N ALA A 323 -20.55 -31.31 -26.54
CA ALA A 323 -21.90 -31.44 -27.08
C ALA A 323 -21.91 -31.53 -28.62
N ASN A 324 -20.94 -30.90 -29.31
CA ASN A 324 -20.92 -30.86 -30.78
C ASN A 324 -20.26 -32.08 -31.46
N ASN A 325 -19.73 -33.05 -30.71
CA ASN A 325 -19.20 -34.32 -31.26
C ASN A 325 -20.26 -35.43 -31.40
N LYS A 326 -21.54 -35.10 -31.17
CA LYS A 326 -22.69 -36.02 -31.34
C LYS A 326 -23.71 -35.48 -32.35
N SER A 327 -23.29 -34.71 -33.35
CA SER A 327 -24.11 -34.49 -34.56
C SER A 327 -23.95 -35.67 -35.51
N GLU A 328 -24.89 -36.60 -35.34
CA GLU A 328 -25.53 -37.47 -36.33
C GLU A 328 -24.76 -37.80 -37.61
N GLY A 329 -24.40 -39.08 -37.76
CA GLY A 329 -24.13 -39.67 -39.06
C GLY A 329 -25.38 -39.58 -39.94
N GLU A 330 -25.35 -38.69 -40.92
CA GLU A 330 -26.32 -38.63 -42.00
C GLU A 330 -26.30 -39.96 -42.77
N THR A 331 -27.30 -40.80 -42.53
CA THR A 331 -27.61 -41.94 -43.41
C THR A 331 -28.56 -41.46 -44.49
N SER A 332 -28.01 -41.23 -45.68
CA SER A 332 -28.78 -40.89 -46.88
C SER A 332 -29.56 -42.14 -47.39
N PRO A 333 -30.87 -42.09 -47.64
CA PRO A 333 -31.67 -43.29 -47.97
C PRO A 333 -31.67 -43.67 -49.46
N LEU A 334 -30.65 -43.30 -50.24
CA LEU A 334 -30.73 -43.35 -51.71
C LEU A 334 -29.48 -43.88 -52.43
N VAL A 335 -28.95 -45.04 -52.04
CA VAL A 335 -28.14 -45.86 -52.98
C VAL A 335 -28.35 -47.35 -52.70
N THR A 336 -29.11 -48.02 -53.58
CA THR A 336 -29.12 -49.48 -53.74
C THR A 336 -28.36 -49.86 -55.01
N HIS A 337 -27.75 -51.05 -55.00
CA HIS A 337 -26.92 -51.75 -56.03
C HIS A 337 -25.40 -51.53 -55.91
N LYS A 338 -24.52 -52.55 -56.02
CA LYS A 338 -24.63 -53.99 -56.34
C LYS A 338 -23.29 -54.67 -55.96
N LYS A 339 -23.36 -55.92 -55.49
CA LYS A 339 -22.35 -57.02 -55.54
C LYS A 339 -20.86 -56.67 -55.79
N GLN A 340 -19.98 -57.17 -54.92
CA GLN A 340 -19.10 -58.29 -55.29
C GLN A 340 -18.56 -59.06 -54.08
N VAL A 341 -18.40 -60.36 -54.31
CA VAL A 341 -18.00 -61.44 -53.41
C VAL A 341 -16.47 -61.58 -53.45
N SER A 342 -15.83 -61.79 -52.29
CA SER A 342 -14.65 -62.65 -52.18
C SER A 342 -14.46 -63.14 -50.75
N ASN A 343 -14.59 -64.45 -50.58
CA ASN A 343 -14.26 -65.27 -49.41
C ASN A 343 -12.82 -65.02 -48.92
N THR A 344 -12.55 -65.16 -47.60
CA THR A 344 -11.99 -66.38 -46.98
C THR A 344 -11.72 -66.22 -45.47
N THR A 345 -12.29 -67.17 -44.68
CA THR A 345 -11.78 -67.88 -43.46
C THR A 345 -11.26 -67.07 -42.24
N SER A 346 -11.92 -67.10 -41.07
CA SER A 346 -11.84 -68.12 -39.97
C SER A 346 -10.41 -68.29 -39.43
N THR A 347 -10.06 -68.11 -38.15
CA THR A 347 -10.52 -68.76 -36.90
C THR A 347 -9.79 -68.09 -35.71
N ALA A 348 -10.47 -67.72 -34.61
CA ALA A 348 -10.50 -68.41 -33.30
C ALA A 348 -9.20 -68.33 -32.44
N ASP A 349 -9.39 -67.76 -31.24
CA ASP A 349 -8.64 -67.79 -29.96
C ASP A 349 -8.09 -69.17 -29.51
N PRO A 350 -7.41 -69.37 -28.32
CA PRO A 350 -6.99 -68.46 -27.23
C PRO A 350 -5.55 -68.71 -26.64
N GLU A 351 -5.23 -67.95 -25.58
CA GLU A 351 -4.48 -68.36 -24.37
C GLU A 351 -2.96 -68.64 -24.36
N SER A 352 -2.27 -67.88 -23.50
CA SER A 352 -1.47 -68.35 -22.33
C SER A 352 0.00 -67.88 -22.24
N LYS A 353 0.26 -67.28 -21.06
CA LYS A 353 1.42 -67.42 -20.16
C LYS A 353 2.78 -66.75 -20.44
N GLU A 354 3.14 -65.96 -19.42
CA GLU A 354 4.39 -65.99 -18.64
C GLU A 354 5.66 -65.30 -19.16
N SER A 355 6.15 -64.40 -18.30
CA SER A 355 7.49 -64.44 -17.68
C SER A 355 8.52 -63.39 -18.11
N VAL A 356 8.75 -62.47 -17.17
CA VAL A 356 10.06 -62.03 -16.62
C VAL A 356 11.01 -61.26 -17.54
N LEU A 357 11.11 -59.95 -17.30
CA LEU A 357 12.24 -59.32 -16.59
C LEU A 357 11.88 -57.90 -16.14
#